data_AF-A0A928G0W5-F1
#
_entry.id   AF-A0A928G0W5-F1
#
_cell.length_a   1.000
_cell.length_b   1.000
_cell.length_c   1.000
_cell.angle_alpha   90.00
_cell.angle_beta   90.00
_cell.angle_gamma   90.00
#
_symmetry.space_group_name_H-M   'P 1'
#
loop_
_entity.id
_entity.type
_entity.pdbx_description
1 polymer ?
#
loop_
_entity_poly.entity_id
_entity_poly.type
_entity_poly.pdbx_seq_one_letter_code
_entity_poly.pdbx_strand_id
1 'polypeptide(L)'
;MYKYLIIAMLLVGCAHNDMPSTGDISAERTASIAQIREQTTTFGGNIVSDDVVVTGRVTSSDSDGNFFRSLIVEDESGAIELRIKSYDLATLYPEGLLVSLHLRGCALGYDMGILQAGSKGEEYDYYAVDYLETTQSINRVIRRSTDVSPLTPRRCAIRDIGRADCGRLIRVDNLTLRHTTSIDTLEGMTLNDATWQGYALFFDEKGDSIAVYTSPDARFAKQSIASTPLSVTGIVQWCKYNGGEECPHLKMRYTSDYEEM
;
A
#
# COMPACT_ATOMS: atom_id res chain seq x y z
N MET A 1 4.72 22.86 58.75
CA MET A 1 5.19 21.91 57.72
C MET A 1 3.99 21.10 57.23
N TYR A 2 3.37 21.50 56.12
CA TYR A 2 2.38 20.66 55.44
C TYR A 2 3.05 20.02 54.22
N LYS A 3 3.23 18.70 54.23
CA LYS A 3 3.68 17.93 53.06
C LYS A 3 2.42 17.53 52.28
N TYR A 4 2.25 18.10 51.09
CA TYR A 4 1.27 17.61 50.12
C TYR A 4 1.89 16.42 49.38
N LEU A 5 1.25 15.24 49.50
CA LEU A 5 1.56 14.06 48.72
C LEU A 5 0.71 14.12 47.44
N ILE A 6 1.32 14.47 46.31
CA ILE A 6 0.68 14.39 45.00
C ILE A 6 0.88 12.97 44.48
N ILE A 7 -0.20 12.18 44.45
CA ILE A 7 -0.24 10.88 43.78
C ILE A 7 -0.65 11.16 42.32
N ALA A 8 0.31 11.04 41.41
CA ALA A 8 0.05 11.05 39.98
C ALA A 8 -0.50 9.67 39.57
N MET A 9 -1.82 9.60 39.32
CA MET A 9 -2.42 8.47 38.62
C MET A 9 -2.05 8.54 37.14
N LEU A 10 -1.16 7.64 36.71
CA LEU A 10 -0.98 7.30 35.30
C LEU A 10 -2.19 6.46 34.87
N LEU A 11 -3.13 7.09 34.18
CA LEU A 11 -4.18 6.38 33.44
C LEU A 11 -3.53 5.72 32.22
N VAL A 12 -3.16 4.45 32.37
CA VAL A 12 -2.88 3.58 31.23
C VAL A 12 -4.23 3.27 30.59
N GLY A 13 -4.60 4.03 29.56
CA GLY A 13 -5.71 3.70 28.69
C GLY A 13 -5.31 2.50 27.82
N CYS A 14 -5.60 1.29 28.28
CA CYS A 14 -5.61 0.13 27.39
C CYS A 14 -6.80 0.28 26.45
N ALA A 15 -6.58 0.84 25.26
CA ALA A 15 -7.47 0.59 24.14
C ALA A 15 -7.48 -0.93 23.94
N HIS A 16 -8.59 -1.57 24.29
CA HIS A 16 -8.81 -2.99 24.05
C HIS A 16 -9.04 -3.16 22.55
N ASN A 17 -7.97 -3.04 21.77
CA ASN A 17 -7.98 -3.49 20.38
C ASN A 17 -7.90 -5.01 20.47
N ASP A 18 -9.03 -5.68 20.33
CA ASP A 18 -9.10 -7.13 20.19
C ASP A 18 -8.12 -7.55 19.09
N MET A 19 -7.01 -8.17 19.48
CA MET A 19 -6.01 -8.62 18.52
C MET A 19 -6.65 -9.67 17.61
N PRO A 20 -6.52 -9.55 16.27
CA PRO A 20 -7.06 -10.54 15.36
C PRO A 20 -6.47 -11.93 15.67
N SER A 21 -7.29 -12.96 15.50
CA SER A 21 -6.94 -14.34 15.87
C SER A 21 -5.68 -14.83 15.15
N THR A 22 -4.83 -15.54 15.89
CA THR A 22 -3.63 -16.19 15.36
C THR A 22 -3.92 -17.67 15.04
N GLY A 23 -3.35 -18.18 13.94
CA GLY A 23 -3.49 -19.59 13.53
C GLY A 23 -2.28 -20.10 12.72
N ASP A 24 -2.19 -21.42 12.54
CA ASP A 24 -1.24 -22.02 11.58
C ASP A 24 -1.79 -21.86 10.16
N ILE A 25 -1.25 -20.88 9.43
CA ILE A 25 -1.79 -20.42 8.13
C ILE A 25 -1.04 -20.99 6.93
N SER A 26 0.02 -21.78 7.14
CA SER A 26 0.91 -22.22 6.06
C SER A 26 0.30 -23.34 5.20
N ALA A 27 -0.59 -24.14 5.77
CA ALA A 27 -1.16 -25.34 5.13
C ALA A 27 -2.48 -25.10 4.36
N GLU A 28 -3.02 -23.88 4.37
CA GLU A 28 -4.37 -23.59 3.85
C GLU A 28 -4.38 -22.96 2.43
N ARG A 29 -3.22 -22.63 1.82
CA ARG A 29 -3.17 -21.95 0.51
C ARG A 29 -3.75 -22.82 -0.61
N THR A 30 -4.76 -22.30 -1.31
CA THR A 30 -5.40 -22.98 -2.45
C THR A 30 -5.11 -22.35 -3.80
N ALA A 31 -4.60 -21.11 -3.83
CA ALA A 31 -4.22 -20.40 -5.05
C ALA A 31 -3.04 -19.44 -4.84
N SER A 32 -2.43 -19.03 -5.93
CA SER A 32 -1.50 -17.89 -6.00
C SER A 32 -2.25 -16.60 -6.32
N ILE A 33 -1.70 -15.46 -5.89
CA ILE A 33 -2.32 -14.16 -6.16
C ILE A 33 -2.40 -13.89 -7.67
N ALA A 34 -1.43 -14.31 -8.47
CA ALA A 34 -1.47 -14.20 -9.92
C ALA A 34 -2.66 -14.96 -10.54
N GLN A 35 -2.99 -16.16 -10.05
CA GLN A 35 -4.17 -16.90 -10.50
C GLN A 35 -5.46 -16.14 -10.21
N ILE A 36 -5.57 -15.52 -9.02
CA ILE A 36 -6.74 -14.71 -8.66
C ILE A 36 -6.85 -13.49 -9.56
N ARG A 37 -5.72 -12.86 -9.88
CA ARG A 37 -5.62 -11.75 -10.82
C ARG A 37 -6.17 -12.15 -12.20
N GLU A 38 -5.69 -13.25 -12.77
CA GLU A 38 -6.12 -13.72 -14.10
C GLU A 38 -7.61 -14.08 -14.17
N GLN A 39 -8.17 -14.63 -13.09
CA GLN A 39 -9.60 -14.97 -13.01
C GLN A 39 -10.50 -13.75 -12.77
N THR A 40 -9.93 -12.65 -12.29
CA THR A 40 -10.66 -11.40 -12.07
C THR A 40 -10.68 -10.60 -13.38
N THR A 41 -11.81 -10.60 -14.07
CA THR A 41 -12.05 -9.71 -15.22
C THR A 41 -12.72 -8.43 -14.77
N THR A 42 -12.37 -7.31 -15.42
CA THR A 42 -12.54 -5.90 -15.02
C THR A 42 -13.97 -5.37 -14.81
N PHE A 43 -15.00 -6.20 -14.71
CA PHE A 43 -16.37 -5.72 -14.55
C PHE A 43 -17.17 -6.52 -13.53
N GLY A 44 -17.57 -5.84 -12.44
CA GLY A 44 -18.77 -6.19 -11.68
C GLY A 44 -18.61 -6.68 -10.25
N GLY A 45 -17.45 -6.50 -9.59
CA GLY A 45 -17.30 -6.87 -8.18
C GLY A 45 -17.69 -8.34 -7.95
N ASN A 46 -17.03 -9.24 -8.69
CA ASN A 46 -17.34 -10.66 -8.63
C ASN A 46 -17.14 -11.14 -7.20
N ILE A 47 -18.22 -11.64 -6.60
CA ILE A 47 -18.16 -12.28 -5.30
C ILE A 47 -17.50 -13.65 -5.50
N VAL A 48 -16.40 -13.89 -4.80
CA VAL A 48 -15.77 -15.21 -4.79
C VAL A 48 -16.72 -16.20 -4.10
N SER A 49 -17.23 -17.17 -4.85
CA SER A 49 -18.12 -18.21 -4.31
C SER A 49 -17.37 -19.36 -3.64
N ASP A 50 -16.17 -19.64 -4.13
CA ASP A 50 -15.37 -20.81 -3.77
C ASP A 50 -14.49 -20.53 -2.54
N ASP A 51 -14.07 -21.58 -1.85
CA ASP A 51 -13.14 -21.49 -0.72
C ASP A 51 -11.70 -21.25 -1.24
N VAL A 52 -11.44 -20.01 -1.65
CA VAL A 52 -10.13 -19.54 -2.11
C VAL A 52 -9.34 -18.95 -0.95
N VAL A 53 -8.10 -19.40 -0.78
CA VAL A 53 -7.16 -18.92 0.22
C VAL A 53 -5.83 -18.61 -0.44
N VAL A 54 -5.34 -17.38 -0.24
CA VAL A 54 -3.98 -16.98 -0.60
C VAL A 54 -3.19 -16.70 0.68
N THR A 55 -1.88 -16.92 0.64
CA THR A 55 -0.97 -16.62 1.75
C THR A 55 0.16 -15.76 1.22
N GLY A 56 0.50 -14.71 1.96
CA GLY A 56 1.56 -13.78 1.58
C GLY A 56 2.02 -12.93 2.76
N ARG A 57 2.97 -12.04 2.50
CA ARG A 57 3.49 -11.11 3.51
C ARG A 57 2.94 -9.71 3.31
N VAL A 58 2.66 -9.04 4.42
CA VAL A 58 2.23 -7.64 4.39
C VAL A 58 3.38 -6.77 3.90
N THR A 59 3.14 -5.94 2.89
CA THR A 59 4.14 -5.05 2.29
C THR A 59 3.81 -3.56 2.38
N SER A 60 2.55 -3.19 2.59
CA SER A 60 2.16 -1.79 2.84
C SER A 60 2.25 -1.43 4.32
N SER A 61 2.21 -0.13 4.59
CA SER A 61 2.09 0.42 5.93
C SER A 61 1.33 1.74 5.86
N ASP A 62 0.35 1.92 6.74
CA ASP A 62 -0.40 3.17 6.88
C ASP A 62 0.24 4.12 7.90
N SER A 63 1.40 3.76 8.47
CA SER A 63 2.01 4.48 9.58
C SER A 63 2.15 5.96 9.27
N ASP A 64 2.80 6.32 8.15
CA ASP A 64 3.09 7.69 7.72
C ASP A 64 1.97 8.36 6.91
N GLY A 65 0.81 7.72 6.78
CA GLY A 65 -0.39 8.33 6.20
C GLY A 65 -0.39 8.43 4.67
N ASN A 66 0.60 7.85 3.97
CA ASN A 66 0.54 7.80 2.50
C ASN A 66 -0.45 6.72 2.02
N PHE A 67 -0.56 5.59 2.72
CA PHE A 67 -1.60 4.57 2.50
C PHE A 67 -2.78 4.82 3.44
N PHE A 68 -4.00 4.70 2.91
CA PHE A 68 -5.22 4.92 3.68
C PHE A 68 -6.10 3.68 3.62
N ARG A 69 -6.31 3.02 4.76
CA ARG A 69 -7.23 1.87 4.89
C ARG A 69 -6.96 0.77 3.86
N SER A 70 -5.66 0.55 3.60
CA SER A 70 -5.11 -0.25 2.52
C SER A 70 -4.05 -1.19 3.09
N LEU A 71 -4.34 -2.49 3.10
CA LEU A 71 -3.40 -3.52 3.52
C LEU A 71 -3.00 -4.37 2.32
N ILE A 72 -1.75 -4.25 1.89
CA ILE A 72 -1.25 -4.95 0.71
C ILE A 72 -0.47 -6.17 1.15
N VAL A 73 -0.82 -7.31 0.57
CA VAL A 73 -0.23 -8.62 0.83
C VAL A 73 0.39 -9.12 -0.47
N GLU A 74 1.66 -9.48 -0.43
CA GLU A 74 2.44 -9.98 -1.56
C GLU A 74 2.86 -11.43 -1.35
N ASP A 75 2.67 -12.25 -2.37
CA ASP A 75 3.28 -13.58 -2.51
C ASP A 75 4.31 -13.56 -3.64
N GLU A 76 4.95 -14.70 -3.94
CA GLU A 76 5.96 -14.77 -4.99
C GLU A 76 5.44 -14.45 -6.40
N SER A 77 4.12 -14.54 -6.61
CA SER A 77 3.45 -14.40 -7.91
C SER A 77 2.86 -13.01 -8.15
N GLY A 78 2.49 -12.28 -7.10
CA GLY A 78 1.83 -10.98 -7.21
C GLY A 78 1.37 -10.43 -5.86
N ALA A 79 0.54 -9.39 -5.91
CA ALA A 79 0.03 -8.71 -4.72
C ALA A 79 -1.47 -8.42 -4.79
N ILE A 80 -2.10 -8.38 -3.62
CA ILE A 80 -3.51 -8.09 -3.43
C ILE A 80 -3.69 -7.08 -2.29
N GLU A 81 -4.55 -6.09 -2.50
CA GLU A 81 -4.93 -5.09 -1.50
C GLU A 81 -6.24 -5.48 -0.82
N LEU A 82 -6.22 -5.57 0.50
CA LEU A 82 -7.43 -5.57 1.31
C LEU A 82 -7.85 -4.15 1.67
N ARG A 83 -9.11 -3.83 1.34
CA ARG A 83 -9.77 -2.59 1.73
C ARG A 83 -10.37 -2.78 3.12
N ILE A 84 -9.77 -2.19 4.14
CA ILE A 84 -10.18 -2.41 5.55
C ILE A 84 -10.50 -1.07 6.21
N LYS A 85 -11.72 -0.89 6.74
CA LYS A 85 -12.12 0.32 7.48
C LYS A 85 -11.65 0.26 8.93
N SER A 86 -10.34 0.12 9.10
CA SER A 86 -9.67 0.17 10.39
C SER A 86 -8.60 1.26 10.38
N TYR A 87 -8.30 1.77 11.55
CA TYR A 87 -7.13 2.63 11.77
C TYR A 87 -6.02 1.78 12.39
N ASP A 88 -4.77 2.21 12.26
CA ASP A 88 -3.59 1.54 12.83
C ASP A 88 -3.31 0.15 12.21
N LEU A 89 -3.50 0.02 10.90
CA LEU A 89 -3.23 -1.24 10.19
C LEU A 89 -1.76 -1.64 10.32
N ALA A 90 -0.80 -0.71 10.40
CA ALA A 90 0.60 -1.04 10.65
C ALA A 90 0.85 -1.69 12.03
N THR A 91 0.04 -1.38 13.04
CA THR A 91 0.12 -2.00 14.37
C THR A 91 -0.48 -3.40 14.36
N LEU A 92 -1.62 -3.55 13.68
CA LEU A 92 -2.28 -4.83 13.55
C LEU A 92 -1.49 -5.72 12.59
N TYR A 93 -1.16 -5.29 11.40
CA TYR A 93 -0.52 -6.09 10.38
C TYR A 93 0.84 -5.46 10.05
N PRO A 94 1.87 -5.65 10.91
CA PRO A 94 3.18 -5.09 10.64
C PRO A 94 3.77 -5.70 9.37
N GLU A 95 4.61 -4.93 8.72
CA GLU A 95 5.30 -5.33 7.51
C GLU A 95 6.11 -6.61 7.71
N GLY A 96 6.08 -7.49 6.70
CA GLY A 96 6.72 -8.79 6.77
C GLY A 96 5.92 -9.87 7.51
N LEU A 97 4.81 -9.51 8.19
CA LEU A 97 3.90 -10.48 8.80
C LEU A 97 3.30 -11.38 7.72
N LEU A 98 3.42 -12.70 7.91
CA LEU A 98 2.73 -13.68 7.11
C LEU A 98 1.25 -13.72 7.49
N VAL A 99 0.37 -13.59 6.51
CA VAL A 99 -1.10 -13.62 6.67
C VAL A 99 -1.73 -14.53 5.62
N SER A 100 -2.88 -15.12 5.93
CA SER A 100 -3.74 -15.78 4.94
C SER A 100 -5.01 -14.97 4.71
N LEU A 101 -5.44 -14.92 3.45
CA LEU A 101 -6.66 -14.26 3.02
C LEU A 101 -7.65 -15.30 2.51
N HIS A 102 -8.75 -15.48 3.24
CA HIS A 102 -9.90 -16.31 2.89
C HIS A 102 -10.89 -15.47 2.09
N LEU A 103 -10.84 -15.59 0.77
CA LEU A 103 -11.50 -14.65 -0.14
C LEU A 103 -12.97 -14.97 -0.39
N ARG A 104 -13.48 -16.11 0.09
CA ARG A 104 -14.89 -16.48 -0.08
C ARG A 104 -15.82 -15.40 0.47
N GLY A 105 -16.72 -14.91 -0.38
CA GLY A 105 -17.66 -13.84 -0.07
C GLY A 105 -17.09 -12.43 -0.20
N CYS A 106 -15.80 -12.26 -0.54
CA CYS A 106 -15.24 -10.98 -0.93
C CYS A 106 -15.60 -10.63 -2.37
N ALA A 107 -15.79 -9.34 -2.63
CA ALA A 107 -15.75 -8.82 -3.99
C ALA A 107 -14.29 -8.66 -4.42
N LEU A 108 -14.00 -8.98 -5.68
CA LEU A 108 -12.73 -8.71 -6.34
C LEU A 108 -12.88 -7.62 -7.41
N GLY A 109 -11.86 -6.79 -7.54
CA GLY A 109 -11.82 -5.73 -8.55
C GLY A 109 -10.42 -5.15 -8.71
N TYR A 110 -10.31 -4.11 -9.52
CA TYR A 110 -9.05 -3.39 -9.72
C TYR A 110 -9.23 -1.91 -9.45
N ASP A 111 -8.24 -1.32 -8.79
CA ASP A 111 -8.07 0.12 -8.71
C ASP A 111 -6.59 0.46 -8.95
N MET A 112 -6.33 1.44 -9.82
CA MET A 112 -4.98 1.80 -10.28
C MET A 112 -4.11 0.57 -10.63
N GLY A 113 -4.72 -0.45 -11.26
CA GLY A 113 -4.07 -1.70 -11.63
C GLY A 113 -3.83 -2.72 -10.50
N ILE A 114 -4.02 -2.36 -9.22
CA ILE A 114 -3.88 -3.26 -8.08
C ILE A 114 -5.13 -4.15 -7.97
N LEU A 115 -4.93 -5.46 -7.77
CA LEU A 115 -6.02 -6.38 -7.44
C LEU A 115 -6.51 -6.07 -6.02
N GLN A 116 -7.80 -5.78 -5.86
CA GLN A 116 -8.43 -5.46 -4.58
C GLN A 116 -9.40 -6.55 -4.13
N ALA A 117 -9.49 -6.74 -2.82
CA ALA A 117 -10.51 -7.54 -2.16
C ALA A 117 -11.14 -6.80 -0.97
N GLY A 118 -12.44 -6.98 -0.81
CA GLY A 118 -13.22 -6.30 0.22
C GLY A 118 -14.71 -6.64 0.17
N SER A 119 -15.53 -5.74 0.68
CA SER A 119 -16.99 -5.81 0.51
C SER A 119 -17.35 -5.47 -0.93
N LYS A 120 -18.54 -5.88 -1.38
CA LYS A 120 -19.05 -5.46 -2.69
C LYS A 120 -19.42 -3.97 -2.61
N GLY A 121 -18.93 -3.19 -3.57
CA GLY A 121 -19.42 -1.81 -3.76
C GLY A 121 -20.89 -1.80 -4.21
N GLU A 122 -21.57 -0.68 -3.99
CA GLU A 122 -22.95 -0.51 -4.42
C GLU A 122 -23.06 -0.42 -5.96
N GLU A 123 -24.25 -0.68 -6.51
CA GLU A 123 -24.49 -0.78 -7.97
C GLU A 123 -24.09 0.48 -8.77
N TYR A 124 -23.98 1.63 -8.10
CA TYR A 124 -23.60 2.92 -8.69
C TYR A 124 -22.30 3.49 -8.14
N ASP A 125 -21.58 2.73 -7.32
CA ASP A 125 -20.28 3.17 -6.83
C ASP A 125 -19.25 3.16 -7.95
N TYR A 126 -18.36 4.16 -7.91
CA TYR A 126 -17.23 4.23 -8.81
C TYR A 126 -16.27 3.03 -8.62
N TYR A 127 -16.19 2.52 -7.39
CA TYR A 127 -15.31 1.41 -7.02
C TYR A 127 -16.10 0.12 -6.87
N ALA A 128 -15.64 -0.95 -7.53
CA ALA A 128 -16.27 -2.28 -7.44
C ALA A 128 -16.07 -2.96 -6.08
N VAL A 129 -15.07 -2.52 -5.31
CA VAL A 129 -14.68 -3.08 -4.01
C VAL A 129 -14.74 -1.98 -2.95
N ASP A 130 -15.53 -2.22 -1.91
CA ASP A 130 -15.66 -1.35 -0.74
C ASP A 130 -14.96 -1.97 0.49
N TYR A 131 -14.89 -1.23 1.58
CA TYR A 131 -14.18 -1.62 2.78
C TYR A 131 -14.87 -2.77 3.54
N LEU A 132 -14.05 -3.65 4.12
CA LEU A 132 -14.46 -4.50 5.22
C LEU A 132 -14.61 -3.63 6.47
N GLU A 133 -15.83 -3.47 6.97
CA GLU A 133 -16.12 -2.48 8.02
C GLU A 133 -16.18 -3.02 9.44
N THR A 134 -16.48 -4.31 9.64
CA THR A 134 -16.69 -4.87 10.97
C THR A 134 -15.57 -5.83 11.35
N THR A 135 -15.26 -5.93 12.63
CA THR A 135 -14.30 -6.93 13.15
C THR A 135 -14.63 -8.34 12.67
N GLN A 136 -15.93 -8.68 12.57
CA GLN A 136 -16.37 -9.97 12.05
C GLN A 136 -16.06 -10.15 10.56
N SER A 137 -16.31 -9.14 9.72
CA SER A 137 -16.00 -9.24 8.29
C SER A 137 -14.49 -9.29 8.05
N ILE A 138 -13.71 -8.54 8.84
CA ILE A 138 -12.24 -8.56 8.80
C ILE A 138 -11.71 -9.93 9.23
N ASN A 139 -12.10 -10.44 10.41
CA ASN A 139 -11.61 -11.73 10.92
C ASN A 139 -12.03 -12.94 10.09
N ARG A 140 -13.10 -12.82 9.30
CA ARG A 140 -13.48 -13.85 8.31
C ARG A 140 -12.51 -13.90 7.13
N VAL A 141 -11.98 -12.75 6.73
CA VAL A 141 -11.17 -12.61 5.51
C VAL A 141 -9.69 -12.77 5.82
N ILE A 142 -9.17 -12.12 6.85
CA ILE A 142 -7.73 -12.15 7.14
C ILE A 142 -7.44 -12.89 8.44
N ARG A 143 -6.50 -13.84 8.38
CA ARG A 143 -5.92 -14.50 9.54
C ARG A 143 -4.45 -14.18 9.65
N ARG A 144 -3.99 -14.02 10.89
CA ARG A 144 -2.60 -13.67 11.19
C ARG A 144 -1.82 -14.89 11.62
N SER A 145 -0.55 -14.95 11.25
CA SER A 145 0.42 -15.79 11.94
C SER A 145 1.14 -15.01 13.04
N THR A 146 2.21 -15.62 13.56
CA THR A 146 3.25 -14.97 14.37
C THR A 146 4.58 -14.83 13.61
N ASP A 147 4.67 -15.29 12.36
CA ASP A 147 5.87 -15.19 11.53
C ASP A 147 5.96 -13.80 10.91
N VAL A 148 6.95 -13.03 11.37
CA VAL A 148 7.36 -11.76 10.78
C VAL A 148 8.78 -11.91 10.27
N SER A 149 9.00 -11.65 8.99
CA SER A 149 10.31 -11.69 8.36
C SER A 149 10.60 -10.39 7.62
N PRO A 150 11.85 -9.89 7.59
CA PRO A 150 12.18 -8.69 6.85
C PRO A 150 11.82 -8.79 5.37
N LEU A 151 11.27 -7.70 4.82
CA LEU A 151 10.99 -7.59 3.39
C LEU A 151 12.26 -7.24 2.63
N THR A 152 12.46 -7.87 1.47
CA THR A 152 13.52 -7.49 0.52
C THR A 152 12.86 -7.05 -0.78
N PRO A 153 12.72 -5.73 -1.02
CA PRO A 153 12.09 -5.22 -2.24
C PRO A 153 12.78 -5.74 -3.49
N ARG A 154 11.99 -6.14 -4.50
CA ARG A 154 12.55 -6.56 -5.80
C ARG A 154 13.12 -5.35 -6.52
N ARG A 155 14.41 -5.37 -6.84
CA ARG A 155 15.00 -4.34 -7.72
C ARG A 155 14.49 -4.52 -9.14
N CYS A 156 14.07 -3.43 -9.79
CA CYS A 156 13.47 -3.44 -11.12
C CYS A 156 13.88 -2.18 -11.90
N ALA A 157 14.14 -2.32 -13.20
CA ALA A 157 14.22 -1.15 -14.08
C ALA A 157 12.80 -0.70 -14.47
N ILE A 158 12.62 0.59 -14.78
CA ILE A 158 11.31 1.16 -15.10
C ILE A 158 10.62 0.41 -16.25
N ARG A 159 11.35 0.15 -17.34
CA ARG A 159 10.84 -0.57 -18.53
C ARG A 159 10.32 -1.99 -18.27
N ASP A 160 10.77 -2.60 -17.18
CA ASP A 160 10.41 -3.98 -16.84
C ASP A 160 9.19 -4.03 -15.91
N ILE A 161 8.68 -2.86 -15.48
CA ILE A 161 7.46 -2.77 -14.67
C ILE A 161 6.25 -2.91 -15.59
N GLY A 162 5.49 -3.99 -15.38
CA GLY A 162 4.24 -4.24 -16.08
C GLY A 162 3.02 -4.14 -15.17
N ARG A 163 1.83 -4.29 -15.76
CA ARG A 163 0.57 -4.34 -14.97
C ARG A 163 0.57 -5.47 -13.94
N ALA A 164 1.24 -6.59 -14.23
CA ALA A 164 1.36 -7.71 -13.28
C ALA A 164 2.11 -7.34 -11.99
N ASP A 165 2.92 -6.27 -12.01
CA ASP A 165 3.63 -5.79 -10.83
C ASP A 165 2.79 -4.89 -9.92
N CYS A 166 1.60 -4.46 -10.35
CA CYS A 166 0.76 -3.58 -9.54
C CYS A 166 0.43 -4.22 -8.18
N GLY A 167 0.68 -3.46 -7.12
CA GLY A 167 0.57 -3.89 -5.72
C GLY A 167 1.87 -4.43 -5.14
N ARG A 168 2.88 -4.75 -5.96
CA ARG A 168 4.15 -5.30 -5.46
C ARG A 168 5.08 -4.22 -4.93
N LEU A 169 5.88 -4.57 -3.93
CA LEU A 169 6.94 -3.72 -3.38
C LEU A 169 8.22 -3.87 -4.19
N ILE A 170 8.57 -2.83 -4.94
CA ILE A 170 9.77 -2.81 -5.76
C ILE A 170 10.69 -1.66 -5.36
N ARG A 171 11.95 -1.76 -5.77
CA ARG A 171 12.92 -0.68 -5.71
C ARG A 171 13.44 -0.36 -7.10
N VAL A 172 13.47 0.93 -7.42
CA VAL A 172 14.03 1.47 -8.66
C VAL A 172 15.16 2.42 -8.31
N ASP A 173 16.34 2.19 -8.88
CA ASP A 173 17.56 2.95 -8.59
C ASP A 173 17.85 3.96 -9.72
N ASN A 174 18.69 4.97 -9.43
CA ASN A 174 19.15 6.00 -10.38
C ASN A 174 18.04 6.86 -11.01
N LEU A 175 17.07 7.27 -10.19
CA LEU A 175 15.96 8.13 -10.58
C LEU A 175 16.32 9.60 -10.42
N THR A 176 16.15 10.39 -11.47
CA THR A 176 16.33 11.84 -11.38
C THR A 176 15.00 12.57 -11.57
N LEU A 177 14.68 13.48 -10.65
CA LEU A 177 13.47 14.30 -10.72
C LEU A 177 13.50 15.20 -11.97
N ARG A 178 12.37 15.31 -12.66
CA ARG A 178 12.20 16.20 -13.83
C ARG A 178 10.99 17.13 -13.73
N HIS A 179 9.92 16.68 -13.07
CA HIS A 179 8.70 17.46 -12.95
C HIS A 179 8.00 17.13 -11.63
N THR A 180 7.29 18.08 -11.03
CA THR A 180 6.47 17.80 -9.84
C THR A 180 5.31 18.77 -9.70
N THR A 181 4.14 18.24 -9.35
CA THR A 181 2.95 19.07 -9.10
C THR A 181 3.05 19.93 -7.86
N SER A 182 4.04 19.71 -6.99
CA SER A 182 4.20 20.48 -5.75
C SER A 182 4.55 21.95 -5.99
N ILE A 183 5.07 22.30 -7.18
CA ILE A 183 5.51 23.65 -7.54
C ILE A 183 4.80 24.24 -8.76
N ASP A 184 3.98 23.46 -9.47
CA ASP A 184 3.40 23.83 -10.78
C ASP A 184 2.52 25.10 -10.75
N THR A 185 2.05 25.51 -9.57
CA THR A 185 1.15 26.66 -9.39
C THR A 185 1.81 27.86 -8.72
N LEU A 186 3.12 27.79 -8.42
CA LEU A 186 3.82 28.77 -7.59
C LEU A 186 4.90 29.50 -8.42
N GLU A 187 4.69 30.81 -8.60
CA GLU A 187 5.63 31.65 -9.36
C GLU A 187 7.02 31.71 -8.67
N GLY A 188 8.07 31.56 -9.46
CA GLY A 188 9.46 31.68 -9.00
C GLY A 188 10.05 30.44 -8.32
N MET A 189 9.31 29.35 -8.20
CA MET A 189 9.81 28.09 -7.64
C MET A 189 10.57 27.27 -8.69
N THR A 190 11.56 26.51 -8.23
CA THR A 190 12.38 25.61 -9.03
C THR A 190 12.27 24.17 -8.52
N LEU A 191 12.85 23.21 -9.24
CA LEU A 191 12.93 21.82 -8.76
C LEU A 191 13.71 21.67 -7.45
N ASN A 192 14.56 22.63 -7.07
CA ASN A 192 15.23 22.61 -5.76
C ASN A 192 14.27 22.90 -4.59
N ASP A 193 13.10 23.48 -4.88
CA ASP A 193 12.06 23.77 -3.91
C ASP A 193 10.96 22.69 -3.90
N ALA A 194 11.15 21.62 -4.69
CA ALA A 194 10.22 20.50 -4.80
C ALA A 194 10.01 19.81 -3.47
N THR A 195 8.76 19.40 -3.21
CA THR A 195 8.41 18.54 -2.07
C THR A 195 7.74 17.27 -2.57
N TRP A 196 7.65 16.26 -1.71
CA TRP A 196 7.05 14.97 -2.07
C TRP A 196 5.54 15.05 -2.37
N GLN A 197 4.84 16.11 -1.94
CA GLN A 197 3.39 16.26 -2.07
C GLN A 197 2.92 16.18 -3.53
N GLY A 198 1.93 15.32 -3.78
CA GLY A 198 1.36 15.13 -5.10
C GLY A 198 2.20 14.20 -5.97
N TYR A 199 2.31 14.52 -7.26
CA TYR A 199 3.05 13.70 -8.21
C TYR A 199 4.44 14.28 -8.47
N ALA A 200 5.48 13.46 -8.29
CA ALA A 200 6.85 13.72 -8.72
C ALA A 200 7.21 12.76 -9.86
N LEU A 201 7.61 13.28 -11.03
CA LEU A 201 7.98 12.50 -12.20
C LEU A 201 9.50 12.36 -12.28
N PHE A 202 9.94 11.12 -12.25
CA PHE A 202 11.35 10.74 -12.32
C PHE A 202 11.66 10.04 -13.64
N PHE A 203 12.93 10.13 -14.03
CA PHE A 203 13.48 9.45 -15.19
C PHE A 203 14.75 8.69 -14.81
N ASP A 204 14.96 7.54 -15.44
CA ASP A 204 16.25 6.86 -15.41
C ASP A 204 17.21 7.41 -16.48
N GLU A 205 18.45 6.91 -16.49
CA GLU A 205 19.47 7.30 -17.48
C GLU A 205 19.11 6.93 -18.93
N LYS A 206 18.17 6.00 -19.12
CA LYS A 206 17.73 5.52 -20.42
C LYS A 206 16.53 6.32 -20.95
N GLY A 207 15.98 7.24 -20.15
CA GLY A 207 14.83 8.07 -20.50
C GLY A 207 13.48 7.42 -20.23
N ASP A 208 13.44 6.26 -19.57
CA ASP A 208 12.20 5.66 -19.10
C ASP A 208 11.68 6.47 -17.90
N SER A 209 10.36 6.64 -17.76
CA SER A 209 9.76 7.50 -16.74
C SER A 209 8.86 6.75 -15.77
N ILE A 210 8.86 7.21 -14.51
CA ILE A 210 8.02 6.68 -13.44
C ILE A 210 7.56 7.82 -12.56
N ALA A 211 6.28 7.84 -12.21
CA ALA A 211 5.76 8.83 -11.27
C ALA A 211 5.81 8.28 -9.84
N VAL A 212 6.01 9.16 -8.86
CA VAL A 212 5.82 8.86 -7.45
C VAL A 212 4.68 9.72 -6.95
N TYR A 213 3.65 9.10 -6.35
CA TYR A 213 2.55 9.83 -5.75
C TYR A 213 2.62 9.79 -4.22
N THR A 214 2.53 10.98 -3.61
CA THR A 214 2.41 11.15 -2.17
C THR A 214 1.15 11.92 -1.82
N SER A 215 0.34 11.36 -0.92
CA SER A 215 -0.82 12.04 -0.35
C SER A 215 -0.39 13.35 0.33
N PRO A 216 -1.14 14.45 0.19
CA PRO A 216 -0.94 15.66 1.00
C PRO A 216 -1.01 15.43 2.52
N ASP A 217 -1.69 14.35 2.95
CA ASP A 217 -1.82 13.97 4.36
C ASP A 217 -0.64 13.13 4.87
N ALA A 218 0.26 12.69 3.98
CA ALA A 218 1.43 11.92 4.39
C ALA A 218 2.37 12.80 5.23
N ARG A 219 2.95 12.25 6.30
CA ARG A 219 3.82 13.01 7.22
C ARG A 219 5.05 13.62 6.55
N PHE A 220 5.49 13.01 5.45
CA PHE A 220 6.64 13.46 4.67
C PHE A 220 6.27 14.26 3.42
N ALA A 221 4.99 14.56 3.18
CA ALA A 221 4.54 15.25 1.97
C ALA A 221 5.24 16.59 1.75
N LYS A 222 5.51 17.33 2.83
CA LYS A 222 6.17 18.65 2.77
C LYS A 222 7.70 18.59 2.86
N GLN A 223 8.29 17.39 2.92
CA GLN A 223 9.74 17.24 2.89
C GLN A 223 10.25 17.50 1.47
N SER A 224 11.42 18.13 1.37
CA SER A 224 12.06 18.42 0.10
C SER A 224 12.51 17.14 -0.60
N ILE A 225 12.42 17.14 -1.94
CA ILE A 225 13.02 16.08 -2.77
C ILE A 225 14.46 16.50 -3.08
N ALA A 226 15.43 15.61 -2.87
CA ALA A 226 16.81 15.92 -3.22
C ALA A 226 16.97 16.08 -4.75
N SER A 227 17.90 16.94 -5.15
CA SER A 227 18.24 17.16 -6.56
C SER A 227 19.23 16.14 -7.11
N THR A 228 19.79 15.29 -6.25
CA THR A 228 20.66 14.16 -6.60
C THR A 228 19.84 12.97 -7.12
N PRO A 229 20.46 12.04 -7.87
CA PRO A 229 19.80 10.78 -8.21
C PRO A 229 19.35 10.04 -6.94
N LEU A 230 18.16 9.48 -7.00
CA LEU A 230 17.52 8.76 -5.91
C LEU A 230 17.34 7.29 -6.25
N SER A 231 17.39 6.44 -5.25
CA SER A 231 16.70 5.17 -5.28
C SER A 231 15.36 5.32 -4.57
N VAL A 232 14.29 4.79 -5.17
CA VAL A 232 12.94 4.83 -4.58
C VAL A 232 12.38 3.42 -4.48
N THR A 233 11.92 3.07 -3.29
CA THR A 233 11.19 1.86 -2.96
C THR A 233 9.71 2.21 -2.84
N GLY A 234 8.82 1.41 -3.40
CA GLY A 234 7.40 1.70 -3.28
C GLY A 234 6.52 0.61 -3.85
N ILE A 235 5.23 0.74 -3.58
CA ILE A 235 4.22 -0.13 -4.15
C ILE A 235 3.86 0.36 -5.54
N VAL A 236 3.87 -0.54 -6.53
CA VAL A 236 3.54 -0.23 -7.92
C VAL A 236 2.04 0.04 -8.08
N GLN A 237 1.72 1.09 -8.82
CA GLN A 237 0.39 1.42 -9.32
C GLN A 237 0.46 1.65 -10.84
N TRP A 238 -0.68 1.55 -11.52
CA TRP A 238 -0.82 1.86 -12.94
C TRP A 238 -1.99 2.82 -13.12
N CYS A 239 -1.68 4.09 -13.31
CA CYS A 239 -2.68 5.14 -13.45
C CYS A 239 -2.15 6.29 -14.30
N LYS A 240 -2.99 7.30 -14.52
CA LYS A 240 -2.65 8.46 -15.35
C LYS A 240 -1.81 9.45 -14.57
N TYR A 241 -0.71 9.89 -15.16
CA TYR A 241 0.03 11.05 -14.68
C TYR A 241 -0.63 12.34 -15.17
N ASN A 242 -1.17 13.16 -14.27
CA ASN A 242 -1.74 14.48 -14.57
C ASN A 242 -2.70 14.51 -15.78
N GLY A 243 -3.57 13.50 -15.90
CA GLY A 243 -4.54 13.38 -17.00
C GLY A 243 -3.99 12.85 -18.34
N GLY A 244 -2.70 12.53 -18.42
CA GLY A 244 -2.04 11.93 -19.58
C GLY A 244 -2.30 10.43 -19.77
N GLU A 245 -1.39 9.76 -20.46
CA GLU A 245 -1.42 8.30 -20.62
C GLU A 245 -1.14 7.58 -19.30
N GLU A 246 -1.61 6.33 -19.19
CA GLU A 246 -1.31 5.51 -18.02
C GLU A 246 0.15 5.06 -18.04
N CYS A 247 0.83 5.22 -16.92
CA CYS A 247 2.22 4.82 -16.74
C CYS A 247 2.40 4.16 -15.35
N PRO A 248 3.54 3.48 -15.11
CA PRO A 248 3.84 2.97 -13.78
C PRO A 248 4.04 4.13 -12.80
N HIS A 249 3.43 3.98 -11.64
CA HIS A 249 3.58 4.86 -10.49
C HIS A 249 4.15 4.06 -9.32
N LEU A 250 4.88 4.72 -8.42
CA LEU A 250 5.23 4.20 -7.10
C LEU A 250 4.50 5.00 -6.02
N LYS A 251 4.12 4.29 -4.96
CA LYS A 251 3.62 4.89 -3.73
C LYS A 251 4.52 4.46 -2.58
N MET A 252 5.29 5.40 -2.05
CA MET A 252 6.18 5.16 -0.90
C MET A 252 5.38 4.98 0.39
N ARG A 253 5.88 4.19 1.33
CA ARG A 253 5.22 3.97 2.62
C ARG A 253 5.61 5.05 3.63
N TYR A 254 6.86 5.49 3.60
CA TYR A 254 7.47 6.43 4.54
C TYR A 254 8.69 7.12 3.93
N THR A 255 9.28 8.11 4.61
CA THR A 255 10.47 8.84 4.14
C THR A 255 11.65 7.93 3.80
N SER A 256 11.90 6.87 4.58
CA SER A 256 13.05 5.98 4.37
C SER A 256 12.91 5.07 3.15
N ASP A 257 11.80 5.14 2.42
CA ASP A 257 11.65 4.42 1.15
C ASP A 257 12.38 5.12 -0.01
N TYR A 258 12.96 6.31 0.18
CA TYR A 258 13.95 6.86 -0.75
C TYR A 258 15.34 6.98 -0.12
N GLU A 259 16.36 6.87 -0.96
CA GLU A 259 17.77 7.05 -0.60
C GLU A 259 18.47 7.89 -1.67
N GLU A 260 19.25 8.88 -1.24
CA GLU A 260 20.15 9.62 -2.13
C GLU A 260 21.34 8.74 -2.53
N MET A 261 21.80 8.88 -3.78
CA MET A 261 22.91 8.10 -4.35
C MET A 261 24.21 8.88 -4.45
#